data_AF-A0AAV6MV75-F1
#
_entry.id   AF-A0AAV6MV75-F1
#
_cell.length_a   1.000
_cell.length_b   1.000
_cell.length_c   1.000
_cell.angle_alpha   90.00
_cell.angle_beta   90.00
_cell.angle_gamma   90.00
#
_symmetry.space_group_name_H-M   'P 1'
#
loop_
_entity.id
_entity.type
_entity.pdbx_description
1 polymer ?
#
loop_
_entity_poly.entity_id
_entity_poly.type
_entity_poly.pdbx_seq_one_letter_code
_entity_poly.pdbx_strand_id
1 'polypeptide(L)' 'MMKDYELFASQGGPIIIAQIENEYGNVKGSYGQAGNEYVKWCADLALSYNVSIPWIMCQENDAPQPIV' A
#
# COMPACT_ATOMS: atom_id res chain seq x y z
N MET A 1 13.33 -3.27 -8.48
CA MET A 1 14.35 -2.44 -7.83
C MET A 1 14.61 -2.93 -6.40
N MET A 2 13.76 -2.67 -5.38
CA MET A 2 14.07 -3.12 -4.00
C MET A 2 14.13 -4.65 -3.82
N LYS A 3 13.23 -5.37 -4.49
CA LYS A 3 13.20 -6.84 -4.50
C LYS A 3 14.46 -7.46 -5.13
N ASP A 4 14.93 -6.85 -6.22
CA ASP A 4 16.09 -7.36 -6.98
C ASP A 4 17.41 -7.17 -6.23
N TYR A 5 17.45 -6.23 -5.27
CA TYR A 5 18.59 -5.99 -4.38
C TYR A 5 18.42 -6.63 -3.00
N GLU A 6 17.45 -7.54 -2.83
CA GLU A 6 17.22 -8.29 -1.58
C GLU A 6 16.99 -7.39 -0.35
N LEU A 7 16.37 -6.23 -0.54
CA LEU A 7 16.25 -5.22 0.52
C LEU A 7 15.05 -5.46 1.45
N PHE A 8 14.09 -6.30 1.07
CA PHE A 8 12.95 -6.64 1.93
C PHE A 8 13.35 -7.61 3.04
N ALA A 9 12.75 -7.48 4.22
CA ALA A 9 13.00 -8.35 5.37
C ALA A 9 12.70 -9.84 5.06
N SER A 10 11.74 -10.09 4.18
CA SER A 10 11.46 -11.42 3.62
C SER A 10 12.64 -12.03 2.83
N GLN A 11 13.58 -11.20 2.38
CA GLN A 11 14.80 -11.55 1.66
C GLN A 11 16.07 -11.37 2.53
N GLY A 12 15.93 -11.06 3.83
CA GLY A 12 17.06 -10.79 4.73
C GLY A 12 17.54 -9.33 4.75
N GLY A 13 16.89 -8.43 4.00
CA GLY A 13 17.19 -7.01 3.98
C GLY A 13 16.52 -6.21 5.11
N PRO A 14 16.76 -4.88 5.19
CA PRO A 14 16.29 -4.05 6.29
C PRO A 14 14.85 -3.54 6.16
N ILE A 15 14.20 -3.64 5.00
CA ILE A 15 12.87 -3.05 4.77
C ILE A 15 11.79 -3.97 5.34
N ILE A 16 11.17 -3.57 6.46
CA ILE A 16 10.15 -4.35 7.17
C ILE A 16 8.71 -3.94 6.85
N ILE A 17 8.49 -2.78 6.22
CA ILE A 17 7.17 -2.23 5.91
C ILE A 17 7.27 -1.34 4.68
N ALA A 18 6.21 -1.30 3.88
CA ALA A 18 6.08 -0.38 2.76
C ALA A 18 4.72 0.33 2.81
N GLN A 19 4.70 1.60 2.42
CA GLN A 19 3.47 2.36 2.32
C GLN A 19 3.12 2.57 0.85
N ILE A 20 1.83 2.44 0.53
CA ILE A 20 1.28 2.84 -0.76
C ILE A 20 0.31 4.01 -0.52
N GLU A 21 0.32 4.99 -1.42
CA GLU A 21 -0.38 6.27 -1.21
C GLU A 21 0.07 7.04 0.05
N ASN A 22 -0.39 8.27 0.20
CA ASN A 22 -0.09 9.09 1.38
C ASN A 22 -1.24 10.03 1.71
N GLU A 23 -1.88 9.78 2.83
CA GLU A 23 -2.95 10.61 3.39
C GLU A 23 -4.16 10.82 2.45
N TYR A 24 -4.37 9.90 1.51
CA TYR A 24 -5.39 10.07 0.48
C TYR A 24 -6.81 10.10 1.05
N GLY A 25 -7.08 9.44 2.17
CA GLY A 25 -8.37 9.49 2.86
C GLY A 25 -8.81 10.92 3.21
N ASN A 26 -7.88 11.86 3.35
CA ASN A 26 -8.19 13.28 3.57
C ASN A 26 -8.81 13.98 2.34
N VAL A 27 -8.53 13.49 1.13
CA VAL A 27 -8.99 14.07 -0.14
C VAL A 27 -9.93 13.18 -0.94
N LYS A 28 -10.02 11.89 -0.58
CA LYS A 28 -10.81 10.86 -1.27
C LYS A 28 -12.26 11.29 -1.52
N GLY A 29 -12.87 11.95 -0.55
CA GLY A 29 -14.26 12.42 -0.63
C GLY A 29 -14.54 13.37 -1.80
N SER A 30 -13.56 14.19 -2.20
CA SER A 30 -13.69 15.11 -3.34
C SER A 30 -13.83 14.40 -4.69
N TYR A 31 -13.45 13.12 -4.76
CA TYR A 31 -13.51 12.28 -5.95
C TYR A 31 -14.71 11.32 -5.97
N GLY A 32 -15.54 11.32 -4.92
CA GLY A 32 -16.71 10.45 -4.81
C GLY A 32 -16.35 8.97 -4.98
N GLN A 33 -17.12 8.23 -5.79
CA GLN A 33 -16.90 6.80 -6.02
C GLN A 33 -15.53 6.50 -6.64
N ALA A 34 -15.04 7.37 -7.54
CA ALA A 34 -13.74 7.18 -8.18
C ALA A 34 -12.59 7.20 -7.15
N GLY A 35 -12.73 7.97 -6.06
CA GLY A 35 -11.78 7.95 -4.95
C GLY A 35 -11.70 6.59 -4.27
N ASN A 36 -12.85 5.93 -4.05
CA ASN A 36 -12.89 4.60 -3.45
C ASN A 36 -12.34 3.52 -4.39
N GLU A 37 -12.61 3.63 -5.69
CA GLU A 37 -12.07 2.72 -6.70
C GLU A 37 -10.54 2.88 -6.83
N TYR A 38 -10.04 4.10 -6.72
CA TYR A 38 -8.61 4.38 -6.70
C TYR A 38 -7.89 3.74 -5.51
N VAL A 39 -8.45 3.84 -4.30
CA VAL A 39 -7.87 3.18 -3.11
C VAL A 39 -7.83 1.66 -3.27
N LYS A 40 -8.90 1.06 -3.80
CA LYS A 40 -8.92 -0.39 -4.11
C LYS A 40 -7.83 -0.77 -5.12
N TRP A 41 -7.70 0.02 -6.19
CA TRP A 41 -6.65 -0.20 -7.18
C TRP A 41 -5.24 -0.07 -6.59
N CYS A 42 -5.00 0.91 -5.72
CA CYS A 42 -3.72 1.05 -5.03
C CYS A 42 -3.40 -0.17 -4.16
N ALA A 43 -4.41 -0.70 -3.46
CA ALA A 43 -4.25 -1.91 -2.66
C ALA A 43 -3.92 -3.13 -3.52
N ASP A 44 -4.67 -3.35 -4.61
CA ASP A 44 -4.42 -4.44 -5.55
C ASP A 44 -3.02 -4.35 -6.18
N LEU A 45 -2.59 -3.13 -6.55
CA LEU A 45 -1.25 -2.88 -7.06
C LEU A 45 -0.18 -3.23 -6.03
N ALA A 46 -0.33 -2.77 -4.78
CA ALA A 46 0.61 -3.07 -3.70
C ALA A 46 0.77 -4.59 -3.47
N LEU A 47 -0.35 -5.32 -3.42
CA LEU A 47 -0.35 -6.77 -3.26
C LEU A 47 0.26 -7.49 -4.46
N SER A 48 0.09 -6.96 -5.68
CA SER A 48 0.64 -7.56 -6.91
C SER A 48 2.17 -7.64 -6.93
N TYR A 49 2.87 -6.76 -6.18
CA TYR A 49 4.33 -6.79 -6.09
C TYR A 49 4.86 -8.02 -5.33
N ASN A 50 4.02 -8.68 -4.53
CA ASN A 50 4.32 -9.92 -3.80
C ASN A 50 5.72 -9.89 -3.13
N VAL A 51 5.89 -8.93 -2.21
CA VAL A 51 7.15 -8.67 -1.50
C VAL A 51 7.20 -9.29 -0.09
N SER A 52 6.09 -9.91 0.35
CA SER A 52 5.98 -10.66 1.62
C SER A 52 6.37 -9.87 2.88
N ILE A 53 6.17 -8.55 2.85
CA ILE A 53 6.20 -7.65 4.01
C ILE A 53 4.84 -6.92 4.12
N PRO A 54 4.47 -6.38 5.29
CA PRO A 54 3.26 -5.59 5.44
C PRO A 54 3.23 -4.35 4.53
N TRP A 55 2.05 -4.09 3.99
CA TRP A 55 1.70 -2.83 3.34
C TRP A 55 0.83 -1.99 4.26
N ILE A 56 1.04 -0.69 4.23
CA ILE A 56 0.21 0.28 4.99
C ILE A 56 -0.33 1.40 4.10
N MET A 57 -1.40 2.06 4.55
CA MET A 57 -1.94 3.30 4.01
C MET A 57 -2.22 4.27 5.16
N CYS A 58 -1.44 5.35 5.26
CA CYS A 58 -1.65 6.33 6.33
C CYS A 58 -2.88 7.22 6.08
N GLN A 59 -3.61 7.55 7.15
CA GLN A 59 -4.86 8.33 7.11
C GLN A 59 -5.90 7.79 6.11
N GLU A 60 -5.99 6.46 5.96
CA GLU A 60 -6.99 5.78 5.14
C GLU A 60 -7.82 4.85 6.04
N ASN A 61 -8.89 5.37 6.66
CA ASN A 61 -9.65 4.65 7.68
C ASN A 61 -10.29 3.33 7.20
N ASP A 62 -10.54 3.22 5.90
CA ASP A 62 -11.11 2.06 5.21
C ASP A 62 -10.10 1.42 4.24
N ALA A 63 -8.81 1.42 4.61
CA ALA A 63 -7.76 0.70 3.90
C ALA A 63 -8.19 -0.76 3.60
N PRO A 64 -8.14 -1.20 2.33
CA PRO A 64 -8.54 -2.55 1.96
C PRO A 64 -7.63 -3.62 2.60
N GLN A 65 -8.22 -4.65 3.21
CA GLN A 65 -7.44 -5.75 3.77
C GLN A 65 -6.62 -6.49 2.70
N PRO A 66 -5.38 -6.93 3.01
CA PRO A 66 -4.73 -6.95 4.32
C PRO A 66 -3.86 -5.70 4.64
N ILE A 67 -4.06 -4.58 3.93
CA ILE A 67 -3.35 -3.33 4.20
C ILE A 67 -3.85 -2.73 5.53
N VAL A 68 -2.92 -2.14 6.28
CA VAL A 68 -3.17 -1.52 7.60
C VAL A 68 -3.11 0.00 7.53
#